data_AF-A0A1Y1NJ38-F1
#
_entry.id   AF-A0A1Y1NJ38-F1
#
_cell.length_a   1.000
_cell.length_b   1.000
_cell.length_c   1.000
_cell.angle_alpha   90.00
_cell.angle_beta   90.00
_cell.angle_gamma   90.00
#
_symmetry.space_group_name_H-M   'P 1'
#
loop_
_entity.id
_entity.type
_entity.pdbx_description
1 polymer ?
#
loop_
_entity_poly.entity_id
_entity_poly.type
_entity_poly.pdbx_seq_one_letter_code
_entity_poly.pdbx_strand_id
1 'polypeptide(L)'
;FGLPVGTTPAQPSNENPDDYAYLCPDGSRVPITGTPCRWAARPWQGYMTNAVVVKTVDELRTKIANLYTIGNRNHAPWLEKVLELNNKTLPRENKIIGPGDYLDKANYTDVVERDYGPPFKTTRFCVLNQDELEKCRTLSRAAFSRNIRPRFDCVLEKTVDDCMKAIRDNGADIITLDGGLVDKAQKHYNLKPIISEVYGELGGSYYAVAVVRKNSLYKSFADLRGAKSCHTGYGRTAGYNAPLYTLLNQNLIKADQCPYVAALSEYFSGGSCLPGSKDPANKIPEKTAEKLCSLCGGNVDANDGTSLDSKCNADSTESYSGYTGAFRCLVQGQGDVAFVKHVTVPGNTDGKNPESWAANLKSEDYELLCPDGGRAPVDQYEKCHLAHVPPHMVVTSNSKTDGEVDEIRNALVSIGKQFTDRSDLFKLFGSFNGKKDLLFKDSATGLVSLNEESPVQKKYAELLSVINACQPKA
;
A
#
# COMPACT_ATOMS: atom_id res chain seq x y z
N PHE A 1 36.55 3.32 31.23
CA PHE A 1 35.95 2.02 30.85
C PHE A 1 35.00 2.23 29.66
N GLY A 2 34.78 1.23 28.80
CA GLY A 2 33.90 1.37 27.63
C GLY A 2 33.78 0.09 26.80
N LEU A 3 32.79 0.00 25.92
CA LEU A 3 32.52 -1.18 25.08
C LEU A 3 33.10 -0.98 23.66
N PRO A 4 34.06 -1.80 23.22
CA PRO A 4 34.48 -1.80 21.82
C PRO A 4 33.34 -2.28 20.92
N VAL A 5 33.25 -1.74 19.69
CA VAL A 5 32.20 -2.09 18.72
C VAL A 5 32.84 -2.56 17.42
N GLY A 6 32.69 -3.84 17.11
CA GLY A 6 33.34 -4.46 15.95
C GLY A 6 34.86 -4.40 16.09
N THR A 7 35.50 -3.71 15.14
CA THR A 7 36.95 -3.44 15.14
C THR A 7 37.33 -2.11 15.80
N THR A 8 36.35 -1.32 16.26
CA THR A 8 36.59 -0.01 16.88
C THR A 8 36.87 -0.16 18.37
N PRO A 9 38.04 0.28 18.87
CA PRO A 9 38.34 0.28 20.29
C PRO A 9 37.37 1.15 21.09
N ALA A 10 37.19 0.85 22.37
CA ALA A 10 36.43 1.72 23.27
C ALA A 10 37.14 3.08 23.43
N GLN A 11 36.37 4.17 23.40
CA GLN A 11 36.90 5.49 23.73
C GLN A 11 37.26 5.56 25.22
N PRO A 12 38.41 6.14 25.60
CA PRO A 12 38.76 6.38 27.00
C PRO A 12 37.73 7.31 27.66
N SER A 13 37.38 7.02 28.92
CA SER A 13 36.51 7.87 29.73
C SER A 13 37.31 8.41 30.91
N ASN A 14 37.05 9.65 31.31
CA ASN A 14 37.63 10.28 32.49
C ASN A 14 36.94 9.84 33.79
N GLU A 15 35.85 9.07 33.69
CA GLU A 15 35.09 8.58 34.84
C GLU A 15 35.79 7.41 35.55
N ASN A 16 35.74 7.41 36.87
CA ASN A 16 36.25 6.33 37.71
C ASN A 16 35.25 5.15 37.74
N PRO A 17 35.61 3.93 37.27
CA PRO A 17 34.70 2.79 37.24
C PRO A 17 34.21 2.33 38.62
N ASP A 18 34.95 2.63 39.69
CA ASP A 18 34.59 2.23 41.06
C ASP A 18 33.38 2.99 41.60
N ASP A 19 33.04 4.14 41.00
CA ASP A 19 31.87 4.94 41.34
C ASP A 19 30.56 4.35 40.77
N TYR A 20 30.65 3.24 40.02
CA TYR A 20 29.54 2.63 39.30
C TYR A 20 29.47 1.11 39.49
N ALA A 21 28.26 0.56 39.41
CA ALA A 21 28.01 -0.88 39.46
C ALA A 21 26.83 -1.27 38.56
N TYR A 22 26.83 -2.51 38.08
CA TYR A 22 25.68 -3.13 37.42
C TYR A 22 24.66 -3.60 38.47
N LEU A 23 23.37 -3.39 38.21
CA LEU A 23 22.27 -3.92 39.02
C LEU A 23 21.77 -5.24 38.41
N CYS A 24 21.77 -6.29 39.22
CA CYS A 24 21.42 -7.64 38.80
C CYS A 24 19.92 -7.94 39.00
N PRO A 25 19.35 -8.94 38.28
CA PRO A 25 17.94 -9.32 38.44
C PRO A 25 17.54 -9.72 39.86
N ASP A 26 18.48 -10.24 40.64
CA ASP A 26 18.29 -10.63 42.05
C ASP A 26 18.42 -9.45 43.04
N GLY A 27 18.61 -8.23 42.53
CA GLY A 27 18.79 -7.01 43.32
C GLY A 27 20.24 -6.77 43.80
N SER A 28 21.17 -7.68 43.52
CA SER A 28 22.58 -7.51 43.87
C SER A 28 23.28 -6.48 42.95
N ARG A 29 24.46 -6.01 43.39
CA ARG A 29 25.32 -5.10 42.61
C ARG A 29 26.66 -5.76 42.32
N VAL A 30 27.13 -5.67 41.08
CA VAL A 30 28.47 -6.14 40.68
C VAL A 30 29.30 -5.01 40.04
N PRO A 31 30.62 -4.95 40.26
CA PRO A 31 31.46 -3.86 39.73
C PRO A 31 31.46 -3.79 38.19
N ILE A 32 31.62 -2.58 37.63
CA ILE A 32 31.72 -2.39 36.17
C ILE A 32 32.99 -3.00 35.57
N THR A 33 34.03 -3.18 36.37
CA THR A 33 35.29 -3.81 35.95
C THR A 33 35.20 -5.33 35.78
N GLY A 34 34.13 -5.96 36.29
CA GLY A 34 33.90 -7.41 36.23
C GLY A 34 32.96 -7.84 35.10
N THR A 35 32.61 -9.13 35.11
CA THR A 35 31.57 -9.66 34.21
C THR A 35 30.21 -9.08 34.57
N PRO A 36 29.51 -8.40 33.64
CA PRO A 36 28.20 -7.83 33.92
C PRO A 36 27.17 -8.94 34.18
N CYS A 37 26.36 -8.77 35.22
CA CYS A 37 25.07 -9.45 35.30
C CYS A 37 24.10 -8.80 34.30
N ARG A 38 23.31 -9.62 33.59
CA ARG A 38 22.47 -9.18 32.47
C ARG A 38 21.05 -9.67 32.61
N TRP A 39 20.10 -8.84 32.21
CA TRP A 39 18.67 -9.18 32.21
C TRP A 39 18.28 -9.85 30.89
N ALA A 40 18.79 -9.30 29.79
CA ALA A 40 18.70 -9.83 28.44
C ALA A 40 19.92 -9.37 27.62
N ALA A 41 20.12 -9.96 26.44
CA ALA A 41 21.09 -9.50 25.47
C ALA A 41 20.46 -9.46 24.09
N ARG A 42 20.80 -8.46 23.27
CA ARG A 42 20.41 -8.47 21.85
C ARG A 42 21.26 -9.52 21.12
N PRO A 43 20.67 -10.59 20.55
CA PRO A 43 21.42 -11.58 19.80
C PRO A 43 22.05 -10.94 18.56
N TRP A 44 23.21 -11.46 18.14
CA TRP A 44 23.81 -11.08 16.87
C TRP A 44 22.90 -11.53 15.72
N GLN A 45 22.83 -10.73 14.66
CA GLN A 45 22.27 -11.18 13.39
C GLN A 45 23.09 -12.36 12.83
N GLY A 46 22.47 -13.15 11.96
CA GLY A 46 23.13 -14.32 11.40
C GLY A 46 22.32 -14.96 10.28
N TYR A 47 22.83 -16.07 9.77
CA TYR A 47 22.22 -16.81 8.67
C TYR A 47 21.40 -17.97 9.22
N MET A 48 20.20 -18.14 8.68
CA MET A 48 19.32 -19.27 8.97
C MET A 48 19.19 -20.13 7.71
N THR A 49 19.16 -21.45 7.88
CA THR A 49 18.96 -22.38 6.78
C THR A 49 18.12 -23.57 7.23
N ASN A 50 17.64 -24.36 6.27
CA ASN A 50 16.84 -25.54 6.56
C ASN A 50 17.70 -26.74 7.01
N ALA A 51 17.04 -27.77 7.53
CA ALA A 51 17.70 -28.96 8.04
C ALA A 51 18.51 -29.75 6.99
N VAL A 52 18.26 -29.54 5.69
CA VAL A 52 18.99 -30.19 4.61
C VAL A 52 20.35 -29.53 4.41
N VAL A 53 20.38 -28.20 4.29
CA VAL A 53 21.59 -27.42 4.05
C VAL A 53 22.53 -27.42 5.27
N VAL A 54 22.00 -27.61 6.48
CA VAL A 54 22.80 -27.77 7.70
C VAL A 54 23.88 -28.86 7.54
N LYS A 55 23.65 -29.91 6.74
CA LYS A 55 24.61 -30.99 6.49
C LYS A 55 25.88 -30.53 5.76
N THR A 56 25.83 -29.41 5.06
CA THR A 56 26.95 -28.82 4.30
C THR A 56 27.30 -27.41 4.78
N VAL A 57 26.96 -27.09 6.04
CA VAL A 57 27.08 -25.72 6.58
C VAL A 57 28.53 -25.20 6.62
N ASP A 58 29.52 -26.07 6.79
CA ASP A 58 30.93 -25.66 6.90
C ASP A 58 31.48 -25.16 5.56
N GLU A 59 31.02 -25.72 4.44
CA GLU A 59 31.32 -25.20 3.11
C GLU A 59 30.71 -23.80 2.93
N LEU A 60 29.46 -23.62 3.39
CA LEU A 60 28.77 -22.33 3.32
C LEU A 60 29.45 -21.27 4.19
N ARG A 61 29.88 -21.63 5.41
CA ARG A 61 30.64 -20.75 6.32
C ARG A 61 31.94 -20.28 5.68
N THR A 62 32.69 -21.21 5.09
CA THR A 62 33.93 -20.92 4.38
C THR A 62 33.69 -19.94 3.22
N LYS A 63 32.63 -20.19 2.42
CA LYS A 63 32.25 -19.28 1.33
C LYS A 63 31.88 -17.89 1.82
N ILE A 64 31.10 -17.77 2.90
CA ILE A 64 30.73 -16.47 3.48
C ILE A 64 31.96 -15.73 4.01
N ALA A 65 32.89 -16.41 4.68
CA ALA A 65 34.13 -15.81 5.17
C ALA A 65 35.03 -15.29 4.02
N ASN A 66 35.12 -16.06 2.93
CA ASN A 66 35.83 -15.64 1.72
C ASN A 66 35.17 -14.44 1.04
N LEU A 67 33.84 -14.47 0.91
CA LEU A 67 33.07 -13.34 0.37
C LEU A 67 33.24 -12.09 1.24
N TYR A 68 33.24 -12.22 2.57
CA TYR A 68 33.52 -11.09 3.46
C TYR A 68 34.91 -10.51 3.21
N THR A 69 35.94 -11.34 3.10
CA THR A 69 37.32 -10.89 2.85
C THR A 69 37.43 -10.11 1.54
N ILE A 70 36.83 -10.63 0.48
CA ILE A 70 36.82 -10.00 -0.85
C ILE A 70 35.98 -8.72 -0.85
N GLY A 71 34.76 -8.78 -0.31
CA GLY A 71 33.84 -7.66 -0.25
C GLY A 71 34.40 -6.50 0.57
N ASN A 72 35.02 -6.80 1.72
CA ASN A 72 35.59 -5.80 2.60
C ASN A 72 36.82 -5.13 1.97
N ARG A 73 37.72 -5.92 1.35
CA ARG A 73 38.89 -5.38 0.63
C ARG A 73 38.50 -4.45 -0.51
N ASN A 74 37.42 -4.79 -1.21
CA ASN A 74 36.96 -4.05 -2.39
C ASN A 74 35.87 -3.00 -2.09
N HIS A 75 35.49 -2.80 -0.82
CA HIS A 75 34.39 -1.92 -0.42
C HIS A 75 33.09 -2.19 -1.19
N ALA A 76 32.77 -3.48 -1.39
CA ALA A 76 31.71 -3.89 -2.29
C ALA A 76 30.31 -3.63 -1.67
N PRO A 77 29.40 -2.91 -2.36
CA PRO A 77 28.07 -2.57 -1.82
C PRO A 77 27.19 -3.78 -1.49
N TRP A 78 27.38 -4.91 -2.18
CA TRP A 78 26.63 -6.13 -1.94
C TRP A 78 26.97 -6.77 -0.58
N LEU A 79 28.12 -6.47 0.01
CA LEU A 79 28.51 -7.05 1.28
C LEU A 79 27.53 -6.66 2.39
N GLU A 80 27.14 -5.39 2.42
CA GLU A 80 26.15 -4.88 3.37
C GLU A 80 24.73 -5.17 2.90
N LYS A 81 24.42 -4.95 1.60
CA LYS A 81 23.04 -5.07 1.10
C LYS A 81 22.53 -6.51 0.97
N VAL A 82 23.42 -7.49 0.76
CA VAL A 82 23.05 -8.89 0.52
C VAL A 82 23.47 -9.79 1.68
N LEU A 83 24.70 -9.63 2.19
CA LEU A 83 25.19 -10.47 3.27
C LEU A 83 24.98 -9.85 4.66
N GLU A 84 24.55 -8.59 4.77
CA GLU A 84 24.44 -7.83 6.03
C GLU A 84 25.75 -7.83 6.85
N LEU A 85 26.90 -7.84 6.17
CA LEU A 85 28.22 -7.80 6.80
C LEU A 85 28.89 -6.43 6.57
N ASN A 86 29.66 -5.98 7.54
CA ASN A 86 30.50 -4.80 7.46
C ASN A 86 31.59 -4.85 8.55
N ASN A 87 32.31 -3.74 8.77
CA ASN A 87 33.37 -3.66 9.79
C ASN A 87 32.88 -3.82 11.25
N LYS A 88 31.55 -3.75 11.49
CA LYS A 88 30.88 -3.97 12.77
C LYS A 88 30.21 -5.33 12.85
N THR A 89 29.77 -5.91 11.73
CA THR A 89 29.09 -7.20 11.65
C THR A 89 29.95 -8.20 10.87
N LEU A 90 30.71 -9.00 11.62
CA LEU A 90 31.71 -9.92 11.08
C LEU A 90 31.16 -11.35 11.00
N PRO A 91 31.57 -12.15 9.99
CA PRO A 91 31.22 -13.56 9.96
C PRO A 91 31.93 -14.29 11.11
N ARG A 92 31.15 -14.96 11.96
CA ARG A 92 31.65 -15.76 13.07
C ARG A 92 30.92 -17.09 13.13
N GLU A 93 31.70 -18.15 13.27
CA GLU A 93 31.16 -19.49 13.46
C GLU A 93 30.57 -19.63 14.86
N ASN A 94 29.43 -20.30 14.93
CA ASN A 94 28.71 -20.57 16.16
C ASN A 94 28.20 -22.02 16.17
N LYS A 95 27.82 -22.52 17.34
CA LYS A 95 27.09 -23.78 17.44
C LYS A 95 25.74 -23.64 16.73
N ILE A 96 25.41 -24.63 15.89
CA ILE A 96 24.11 -24.71 15.23
C ILE A 96 23.03 -24.86 16.31
N ILE A 97 21.99 -24.05 16.20
CA ILE A 97 20.95 -23.88 17.22
C ILE A 97 19.66 -23.43 16.53
N GLY A 98 18.51 -23.88 17.05
CA GLY A 98 17.21 -23.45 16.54
C GLY A 98 17.00 -21.94 16.76
N PRO A 99 16.20 -21.27 15.92
CA PRO A 99 15.97 -19.83 16.07
C PRO A 99 15.33 -19.47 17.42
N GLY A 100 14.40 -20.29 17.94
CA GLY A 100 13.81 -20.12 19.27
C GLY A 100 14.88 -20.17 20.37
N ASP A 101 15.59 -21.30 20.46
CA ASP A 101 16.70 -21.48 21.41
C ASP A 101 17.78 -20.38 21.30
N TYR A 102 18.02 -19.86 20.08
CA TYR A 102 18.97 -18.77 19.84
C TYR A 102 18.53 -17.44 20.47
N LEU A 103 17.22 -17.17 20.49
CA LEU A 103 16.64 -16.00 21.17
C LEU A 103 16.52 -16.26 22.67
N ASP A 104 16.11 -17.46 23.08
CA ASP A 104 15.88 -17.85 24.48
C ASP A 104 17.16 -17.78 25.31
N LYS A 105 18.30 -18.26 24.78
CA LYS A 105 19.60 -18.16 25.47
C LYS A 105 20.04 -16.73 25.79
N ALA A 106 19.37 -15.73 25.20
CA ALA A 106 19.63 -14.32 25.38
C ALA A 106 18.48 -13.59 26.08
N ASN A 107 17.46 -14.32 26.54
CA ASN A 107 16.18 -13.78 27.05
C ASN A 107 15.55 -12.76 26.10
N TYR A 108 15.73 -12.94 24.78
CA TYR A 108 15.28 -12.00 23.78
C TYR A 108 13.91 -12.36 23.20
N THR A 109 13.45 -13.60 23.38
CA THR A 109 12.08 -14.02 23.04
C THR A 109 11.06 -13.18 23.80
N ASP A 110 11.24 -13.02 25.12
CA ASP A 110 10.40 -12.15 25.95
C ASP A 110 10.39 -10.70 25.46
N VAL A 111 11.52 -10.19 24.93
CA VAL A 111 11.61 -8.84 24.38
C VAL A 111 10.82 -8.71 23.07
N VAL A 112 10.87 -9.73 22.22
CA VAL A 112 10.15 -9.77 20.93
C VAL A 112 8.65 -9.97 21.14
N GLU A 113 8.28 -10.87 22.05
CA GLU A 113 6.89 -11.23 22.36
C GLU A 113 6.24 -10.26 23.34
N ARG A 114 7.00 -9.34 23.92
CA ARG A 114 6.49 -8.32 24.85
C ARG A 114 5.29 -7.60 24.24
N ASP A 115 4.15 -7.72 24.90
CA ASP A 115 2.95 -6.98 24.54
C ASP A 115 2.54 -6.07 25.71
N TYR A 116 1.62 -5.15 25.46
CA TYR A 116 0.98 -4.44 26.55
C TYR A 116 0.17 -5.46 27.35
N GLY A 117 0.33 -5.46 28.69
CA GLY A 117 -0.39 -6.41 29.56
C GLY A 117 -1.90 -6.41 29.32
N PRO A 118 -2.61 -7.48 29.72
CA PRO A 118 -4.02 -7.65 29.41
C PRO A 118 -4.89 -6.45 29.87
N PRO A 119 -5.91 -6.05 29.10
CA PRO A 119 -6.38 -6.69 27.87
C PRO A 119 -5.50 -6.36 26.64
N PHE A 120 -5.10 -7.40 25.90
CA PHE A 120 -4.36 -7.21 24.64
C PHE A 120 -5.27 -6.53 23.62
N LYS A 121 -4.88 -5.34 23.19
CA LYS A 121 -5.58 -4.62 22.12
C LYS A 121 -5.07 -5.13 20.78
N THR A 122 -5.99 -5.60 19.94
CA THR A 122 -5.69 -6.01 18.56
C THR A 122 -6.44 -5.08 17.61
N THR A 123 -5.73 -4.46 16.67
CA THR A 123 -6.35 -3.71 15.57
C THR A 123 -6.73 -4.67 14.44
N ARG A 124 -7.97 -4.70 13.99
CA ARG A 124 -8.44 -5.57 12.90
C ARG A 124 -8.46 -4.80 11.58
N PHE A 125 -7.58 -5.16 10.66
CA PHE A 125 -7.49 -4.59 9.33
C PHE A 125 -8.44 -5.34 8.39
N CYS A 126 -9.43 -4.63 7.85
CA CYS A 126 -10.38 -5.21 6.90
C CYS A 126 -9.78 -5.26 5.48
N VAL A 127 -9.91 -6.41 4.83
CA VAL A 127 -9.35 -6.73 3.50
C VAL A 127 -10.42 -7.37 2.63
N LEU A 128 -10.24 -7.34 1.30
CA LEU A 128 -11.30 -7.68 0.34
C LEU A 128 -11.09 -9.00 -0.39
N ASN A 129 -9.89 -9.57 -0.35
CA ASN A 129 -9.59 -10.83 -1.02
C ASN A 129 -8.47 -11.61 -0.33
N GLN A 130 -8.23 -12.82 -0.81
CA GLN A 130 -7.29 -13.74 -0.18
C GLN A 130 -5.82 -13.31 -0.30
N ASP A 131 -5.44 -12.70 -1.43
CA ASP A 131 -4.07 -12.18 -1.61
C ASP A 131 -3.80 -11.02 -0.63
N GLU A 132 -4.79 -10.15 -0.44
CA GLU A 132 -4.72 -9.05 0.51
C GLU A 132 -4.70 -9.55 1.96
N LEU A 133 -5.48 -10.59 2.27
CA LEU A 133 -5.46 -11.27 3.58
C LEU A 133 -4.11 -11.89 3.89
N GLU A 134 -3.48 -12.53 2.90
CA GLU A 134 -2.13 -13.10 3.04
C GLU A 134 -1.09 -12.00 3.28
N LYS A 135 -1.12 -10.91 2.49
CA LYS A 135 -0.23 -9.76 2.69
C LYS A 135 -0.43 -9.15 4.07
N CYS A 136 -1.68 -8.99 4.52
CA CYS A 136 -2.01 -8.43 5.83
C CYS A 136 -1.48 -9.29 6.99
N ARG A 137 -1.69 -10.61 6.94
CA ARG A 137 -1.19 -11.53 7.98
C ARG A 137 0.33 -11.59 8.02
N THR A 138 0.97 -11.50 6.85
CA THR A 138 2.43 -11.42 6.75
C THR A 138 2.95 -10.11 7.33
N LEU A 139 2.30 -8.99 7.02
CA LEU A 139 2.58 -7.67 7.59
C LEU A 139 2.42 -7.68 9.11
N SER A 140 1.37 -8.32 9.64
CA SER A 140 1.12 -8.48 11.09
C SER A 140 2.29 -9.14 11.81
N ARG A 141 2.76 -10.27 11.30
CA ARG A 141 3.91 -10.99 11.87
C ARG A 141 5.20 -10.18 11.75
N ALA A 142 5.44 -9.56 10.60
CA ALA A 142 6.62 -8.74 10.35
C ALA A 142 6.66 -7.54 11.32
N ALA A 143 5.57 -6.79 11.44
CA ALA A 143 5.45 -5.65 12.35
C ALA A 143 5.62 -6.06 13.82
N PHE A 144 4.97 -7.15 14.23
CA PHE A 144 5.09 -7.68 15.59
C PHE A 144 6.54 -8.03 15.94
N SER A 145 7.26 -8.71 15.04
CA SER A 145 8.68 -9.05 15.23
C SER A 145 9.63 -7.84 15.32
N ARG A 146 9.15 -6.66 14.90
CA ARG A 146 9.85 -5.37 14.98
C ARG A 146 9.38 -4.50 16.14
N ASN A 147 8.74 -5.10 17.15
CA ASN A 147 8.22 -4.41 18.33
C ASN A 147 7.23 -3.28 18.00
N ILE A 148 6.54 -3.38 16.85
CA ILE A 148 5.43 -2.47 16.52
C ILE A 148 4.16 -3.00 17.19
N ARG A 149 3.44 -2.11 17.86
CA ARG A 149 2.24 -2.39 18.65
C ARG A 149 1.18 -1.28 18.44
N PRO A 150 -0.12 -1.52 18.69
CA PRO A 150 -0.73 -2.80 19.04
C PRO A 150 -0.53 -3.85 17.94
N ARG A 151 -0.67 -5.14 18.31
CA ARG A 151 -0.76 -6.20 17.31
C ARG A 151 -1.98 -5.92 16.43
N PHE A 152 -1.92 -6.34 15.17
CA PHE A 152 -3.11 -6.32 14.32
C PHE A 152 -3.42 -7.70 13.76
N ASP A 153 -4.69 -7.92 13.47
CA ASP A 153 -5.22 -9.07 12.77
C ASP A 153 -5.96 -8.60 11.51
N CYS A 154 -6.43 -9.55 10.70
CA CYS A 154 -6.98 -9.27 9.39
C CYS A 154 -8.36 -9.92 9.24
N VAL A 155 -9.36 -9.12 8.86
CA VAL A 155 -10.75 -9.56 8.66
C VAL A 155 -11.06 -9.50 7.17
N LEU A 156 -11.49 -10.62 6.59
CA LEU A 156 -11.84 -10.69 5.18
C LEU A 156 -13.34 -10.45 5.00
N GLU A 157 -13.69 -9.44 4.20
CA GLU A 157 -15.06 -9.17 3.78
C GLU A 157 -15.19 -9.21 2.25
N LYS A 158 -16.43 -9.29 1.75
CA LYS A 158 -16.69 -9.42 0.31
C LYS A 158 -16.64 -8.09 -0.44
N THR A 159 -17.04 -7.01 0.21
CA THR A 159 -17.18 -5.70 -0.42
C THR A 159 -16.63 -4.60 0.47
N VAL A 160 -16.30 -3.46 -0.13
CA VAL A 160 -15.87 -2.27 0.62
C VAL A 160 -16.95 -1.81 1.59
N ASP A 161 -18.22 -1.89 1.17
CA ASP A 161 -19.37 -1.57 2.02
C ASP A 161 -19.49 -2.51 3.22
N ASP A 162 -19.22 -3.81 3.05
CA ASP A 162 -19.23 -4.76 4.16
C ASP A 162 -18.07 -4.50 5.14
N CYS A 163 -16.89 -4.12 4.64
CA CYS A 163 -15.81 -3.64 5.51
C CYS A 163 -16.19 -2.38 6.28
N MET A 164 -16.82 -1.39 5.64
CA MET A 164 -17.25 -0.17 6.32
C MET A 164 -18.33 -0.45 7.38
N LYS A 165 -19.28 -1.37 7.10
CA LYS A 165 -20.25 -1.87 8.10
C LYS A 165 -19.54 -2.58 9.24
N ALA A 166 -18.60 -3.48 8.94
CA ALA A 166 -17.84 -4.21 9.95
C ALA A 166 -17.08 -3.25 10.86
N ILE A 167 -16.52 -2.15 10.35
CA ILE A 167 -15.84 -1.15 11.19
C ILE A 167 -16.84 -0.38 12.06
N ARG A 168 -17.97 0.05 11.48
CA ARG A 168 -19.05 0.73 12.22
C ARG A 168 -19.58 -0.14 13.37
N ASP A 169 -19.80 -1.43 13.08
CA ASP A 169 -20.41 -2.40 13.98
C ASP A 169 -19.35 -3.11 14.85
N ASN A 170 -18.11 -2.60 14.88
CA ASN A 170 -17.01 -3.09 15.69
C ASN A 170 -16.61 -4.56 15.42
N GLY A 171 -16.84 -5.07 14.21
CA GLY A 171 -16.31 -6.32 13.66
C GLY A 171 -14.90 -6.18 13.05
N ALA A 172 -14.54 -4.98 12.60
CA ALA A 172 -13.19 -4.59 12.17
C ALA A 172 -12.83 -3.21 12.74
N ASP A 173 -11.59 -2.75 12.56
CA ASP A 173 -11.11 -1.46 13.11
C ASP A 173 -10.66 -0.48 12.04
N ILE A 174 -10.04 -0.96 10.95
CA ILE A 174 -9.51 -0.09 9.89
C ILE A 174 -9.66 -0.69 8.49
N ILE A 175 -9.71 0.18 7.49
CA ILE A 175 -9.57 -0.15 6.07
C ILE A 175 -8.92 1.02 5.33
N THR A 176 -8.14 0.75 4.29
CA THR A 176 -7.64 1.77 3.36
C THR A 176 -8.67 2.04 2.27
N LEU A 177 -9.05 3.30 2.10
CA LEU A 177 -10.03 3.75 1.11
C LEU A 177 -9.46 4.80 0.17
N ASP A 178 -9.95 4.78 -1.06
CA ASP A 178 -9.81 5.90 -1.99
C ASP A 178 -10.60 7.12 -1.49
N GLY A 179 -10.12 8.34 -1.79
CA GLY A 179 -10.74 9.58 -1.32
C GLY A 179 -12.24 9.71 -1.61
N GLY A 180 -12.72 9.16 -2.73
CA GLY A 180 -14.14 9.17 -3.10
C GLY A 180 -15.01 8.32 -2.18
N LEU A 181 -14.42 7.27 -1.60
CA LEU A 181 -15.10 6.37 -0.67
C LEU A 181 -15.00 6.85 0.78
N VAL A 182 -14.05 7.74 1.10
CA VAL A 182 -13.93 8.33 2.46
C VAL A 182 -15.14 9.21 2.78
N ASP A 183 -15.65 9.99 1.83
CA ASP A 183 -16.87 10.79 2.03
C ASP A 183 -18.08 9.89 2.34
N LYS A 184 -18.22 8.78 1.59
CA LYS A 184 -19.24 7.76 1.84
C LYS A 184 -19.08 7.13 3.23
N ALA A 185 -17.85 6.81 3.63
CA ALA A 185 -17.51 6.25 4.93
C ALA A 185 -17.90 7.19 6.08
N GLN A 186 -17.65 8.49 5.94
CA GLN A 186 -18.02 9.49 6.95
C GLN A 186 -19.53 9.64 7.06
N LYS A 187 -20.23 9.83 5.93
CA LYS A 187 -21.68 10.15 5.92
C LYS A 187 -22.58 8.96 6.25
N HIS A 188 -22.24 7.76 5.76
CA HIS A 188 -23.15 6.60 5.85
C HIS A 188 -22.72 5.55 6.87
N TYR A 189 -21.44 5.57 7.29
CA TYR A 189 -20.89 4.55 8.18
C TYR A 189 -20.31 5.12 9.48
N ASN A 190 -20.39 6.44 9.70
CA ASN A 190 -19.84 7.11 10.88
C ASN A 190 -18.36 6.75 11.10
N LEU A 191 -17.58 6.79 10.02
CA LEU A 191 -16.13 6.54 10.05
C LEU A 191 -15.36 7.88 9.93
N LYS A 192 -14.08 7.90 10.32
CA LYS A 192 -13.19 9.05 10.19
C LYS A 192 -11.82 8.64 9.63
N PRO A 193 -11.20 9.43 8.73
CA PRO A 193 -9.84 9.17 8.27
C PRO A 193 -8.81 9.50 9.36
N ILE A 194 -7.75 8.69 9.46
CA ILE A 194 -6.73 8.82 10.52
C ILE A 194 -5.28 8.77 10.01
N ILE A 195 -5.06 8.15 8.85
CA ILE A 195 -3.76 8.07 8.17
C ILE A 195 -3.97 8.38 6.69
N SER A 196 -2.99 9.02 6.07
CA SER A 196 -2.90 9.28 4.64
C SER A 196 -1.72 8.55 4.03
N GLU A 197 -1.91 7.98 2.83
CA GLU A 197 -0.79 7.62 1.97
C GLU A 197 -0.08 8.88 1.47
N VAL A 198 1.21 8.76 1.19
CA VAL A 198 2.07 9.79 0.60
C VAL A 198 2.57 9.31 -0.75
N TYR A 199 2.61 10.18 -1.75
CA TYR A 199 3.05 9.87 -3.11
C TYR A 199 4.12 10.87 -3.59
N GLY A 200 5.39 10.47 -3.53
CA GLY A 200 6.49 11.27 -4.11
C GLY A 200 6.54 12.71 -3.59
N GLU A 201 6.88 13.66 -4.47
CA GLU A 201 7.04 15.09 -4.12
C GLU A 201 5.71 15.81 -3.83
N LEU A 202 4.58 15.28 -4.33
CA LEU A 202 3.25 15.87 -4.14
C LEU A 202 2.65 15.60 -2.74
N GLY A 203 3.38 14.86 -1.90
CA GLY A 203 2.95 14.57 -0.54
C GLY A 203 1.67 13.74 -0.50
N GLY A 204 0.76 14.11 0.40
CA GLY A 204 -0.55 13.47 0.54
C GLY A 204 -1.60 14.02 -0.42
N SER A 205 -1.33 14.03 -1.74
CA SER A 205 -2.34 14.36 -2.76
C SER A 205 -1.92 13.85 -4.14
N TYR A 206 -2.86 13.79 -5.09
CA TYR A 206 -2.53 13.43 -6.47
C TYR A 206 -3.45 14.10 -7.49
N TYR A 207 -3.04 14.11 -8.76
CA TYR A 207 -3.88 14.57 -9.87
C TYR A 207 -4.58 13.39 -10.57
N ALA A 208 -5.89 13.49 -10.73
CA ALA A 208 -6.69 12.61 -11.57
C ALA A 208 -6.57 13.07 -13.03
N VAL A 209 -6.27 12.15 -13.95
CA VAL A 209 -6.01 12.45 -15.36
C VAL A 209 -6.76 11.48 -16.27
N ALA A 210 -7.02 11.91 -17.51
CA ALA A 210 -7.53 11.08 -18.59
C ALA A 210 -6.39 10.76 -19.55
N VAL A 211 -6.03 9.49 -19.68
CA VAL A 211 -4.92 9.02 -20.52
C VAL A 211 -5.48 8.45 -21.81
N VAL A 212 -4.89 8.85 -22.94
CA VAL A 212 -5.16 8.29 -24.26
C VAL A 212 -3.84 7.83 -24.89
N ARG A 213 -3.91 6.96 -25.90
CA ARG A 213 -2.74 6.67 -26.73
C ARG A 213 -2.37 7.89 -27.56
N LYS A 214 -1.09 8.08 -27.85
CA LYS A 214 -0.61 9.21 -28.67
C LYS A 214 -1.22 9.24 -30.08
N ASN A 215 -1.48 8.08 -30.67
CA ASN A 215 -2.14 7.95 -31.96
C ASN A 215 -3.68 8.04 -31.90
N SER A 216 -4.26 8.32 -30.72
CA SER A 216 -5.70 8.52 -30.56
C SER A 216 -6.20 9.63 -31.49
N LEU A 217 -7.50 9.63 -31.80
CA LEU A 217 -8.16 10.70 -32.57
C LEU A 217 -8.89 11.72 -31.66
N TYR A 218 -9.12 11.39 -30.40
CA TYR A 218 -9.90 12.20 -29.45
C TYR A 218 -9.10 13.42 -28.94
N LYS A 219 -9.52 14.65 -29.23
CA LYS A 219 -8.81 15.89 -28.85
C LYS A 219 -9.53 16.67 -27.76
N SER A 220 -10.75 16.30 -27.43
CA SER A 220 -11.54 16.91 -26.37
C SER A 220 -12.39 15.85 -25.67
N PHE A 221 -12.93 16.21 -24.51
CA PHE A 221 -13.91 15.36 -23.85
C PHE A 221 -15.13 15.15 -24.74
N ALA A 222 -15.61 16.17 -25.46
CA ALA A 222 -16.74 16.05 -26.39
C ALA A 222 -16.57 14.94 -27.44
N ASP A 223 -15.33 14.73 -27.92
CA ASP A 223 -15.02 13.68 -28.89
C ASP A 223 -15.17 12.27 -28.29
N LEU A 224 -15.08 12.12 -26.96
CA LEU A 224 -15.20 10.82 -26.28
C LEU A 224 -16.64 10.27 -26.25
N ARG A 225 -17.63 11.01 -26.77
CA ARG A 225 -18.99 10.48 -26.86
C ARG A 225 -19.02 9.25 -27.76
N GLY A 226 -19.47 8.13 -27.19
CA GLY A 226 -19.51 6.82 -27.84
C GLY A 226 -18.20 6.04 -27.79
N ALA A 227 -17.12 6.61 -27.24
CA ALA A 227 -15.85 5.93 -27.07
C ALA A 227 -15.92 4.80 -26.03
N LYS A 228 -14.90 3.95 -26.03
CA LYS A 228 -14.69 2.90 -25.02
C LYS A 228 -13.86 3.43 -23.86
N SER A 229 -14.21 3.12 -22.62
CA SER A 229 -13.54 3.70 -21.44
C SER A 229 -13.07 2.69 -20.39
N CYS A 230 -11.92 2.96 -19.78
CA CYS A 230 -11.34 2.17 -18.70
C CYS A 230 -11.32 2.99 -17.41
N HIS A 231 -11.91 2.45 -16.35
CA HIS A 231 -12.09 3.14 -15.08
C HIS A 231 -11.50 2.32 -13.93
N THR A 232 -11.00 3.00 -12.90
CA THR A 232 -10.40 2.31 -11.74
C THR A 232 -11.41 1.52 -10.90
N GLY A 233 -12.70 1.87 -10.98
CA GLY A 233 -13.77 1.26 -10.18
C GLY A 233 -14.85 2.28 -9.78
N TYR A 234 -16.07 1.80 -9.55
CA TYR A 234 -17.23 2.61 -9.16
C TYR A 234 -16.98 3.37 -7.84
N GLY A 235 -17.40 4.63 -7.77
CA GLY A 235 -17.24 5.49 -6.59
C GLY A 235 -15.81 5.99 -6.30
N ARG A 236 -14.79 5.51 -7.04
CA ARG A 236 -13.40 5.96 -6.87
C ARG A 236 -13.17 7.34 -7.47
N THR A 237 -12.24 8.09 -6.90
CA THR A 237 -11.95 9.47 -7.24
C THR A 237 -11.51 9.65 -8.68
N ALA A 238 -10.34 9.11 -9.04
CA ALA A 238 -9.75 9.39 -10.35
C ALA A 238 -10.52 8.70 -11.48
N GLY A 239 -10.96 7.46 -11.23
CA GLY A 239 -11.60 6.65 -12.27
C GLY A 239 -13.09 6.86 -12.43
N TYR A 240 -13.79 7.53 -11.51
CA TYR A 240 -15.25 7.70 -11.61
C TYR A 240 -15.70 9.13 -11.29
N ASN A 241 -15.41 9.64 -10.09
CA ASN A 241 -15.94 10.95 -9.65
C ASN A 241 -15.36 12.11 -10.47
N ALA A 242 -14.04 12.14 -10.71
CA ALA A 242 -13.37 13.19 -11.46
C ALA A 242 -13.81 13.26 -12.95
N PRO A 243 -13.85 12.15 -13.72
CA PRO A 243 -14.36 12.20 -15.08
C PRO A 243 -15.85 12.55 -15.14
N LEU A 244 -16.68 12.01 -14.24
CA LEU A 244 -18.09 12.35 -14.21
C LEU A 244 -18.30 13.85 -13.92
N TYR A 245 -17.55 14.42 -12.98
CA TYR A 245 -17.60 15.85 -12.66
C TYR A 245 -17.20 16.70 -13.87
N THR A 246 -16.15 16.28 -14.58
CA THR A 246 -15.70 16.95 -15.81
C THR A 246 -16.80 16.96 -16.88
N LEU A 247 -17.46 15.82 -17.09
CA LEU A 247 -18.56 15.72 -18.06
C LEU A 247 -19.78 16.57 -17.68
N LEU A 248 -20.11 16.66 -16.39
CA LEU A 248 -21.18 17.51 -15.88
C LEU A 248 -20.84 19.00 -16.04
N ASN A 249 -19.64 19.40 -15.63
CA ASN A 249 -19.20 20.80 -15.70
C ASN A 249 -19.13 21.32 -17.15
N GLN A 250 -18.84 20.43 -18.10
CA GLN A 250 -18.84 20.75 -19.53
C GLN A 250 -20.20 20.60 -20.21
N ASN A 251 -21.26 20.28 -19.45
CA ASN A 251 -22.60 20.01 -19.97
C ASN A 251 -22.65 18.89 -21.04
N LEU A 252 -21.68 17.97 -21.01
CA LEU A 252 -21.64 16.78 -21.87
C LEU A 252 -22.57 15.67 -21.34
N ILE A 253 -22.73 15.64 -20.02
CA ILE A 253 -23.86 15.02 -19.31
C ILE A 253 -24.61 16.16 -18.63
N LYS A 254 -25.94 16.17 -18.73
CA LYS A 254 -26.75 17.23 -18.11
C LYS A 254 -27.01 16.90 -16.63
N ALA A 255 -27.14 17.94 -15.81
CA ALA A 255 -27.36 17.79 -14.37
C ALA A 255 -28.68 17.08 -14.02
N ASP A 256 -29.68 17.11 -14.90
CA ASP A 256 -30.99 16.46 -14.76
C ASP A 256 -31.02 14.99 -15.25
N GLN A 257 -29.94 14.49 -15.87
CA GLN A 257 -29.83 13.11 -16.35
C GLN A 257 -29.48 12.14 -15.20
N CYS A 258 -30.39 12.00 -14.24
CA CYS A 258 -30.28 11.02 -13.17
C CYS A 258 -30.81 9.63 -13.61
N PRO A 259 -30.22 8.52 -13.11
CA PRO A 259 -29.00 8.47 -12.31
C PRO A 259 -27.74 8.66 -13.17
N TYR A 260 -26.76 9.41 -12.68
CA TYR A 260 -25.55 9.74 -13.47
C TYR A 260 -24.75 8.52 -13.95
N VAL A 261 -24.83 7.39 -13.25
CA VAL A 261 -24.21 6.12 -13.71
C VAL A 261 -24.81 5.62 -15.03
N ALA A 262 -26.11 5.82 -15.26
CA ALA A 262 -26.75 5.50 -16.52
C ALA A 262 -26.33 6.49 -17.60
N ALA A 263 -26.31 7.79 -17.29
CA ALA A 263 -25.84 8.82 -18.23
C ALA A 263 -24.38 8.62 -18.64
N LEU A 264 -23.51 8.18 -17.72
CA LEU A 264 -22.13 7.81 -18.00
C LEU A 264 -22.04 6.60 -18.96
N SER A 265 -22.87 5.59 -18.73
CA SER A 265 -22.97 4.39 -19.60
C SER A 265 -23.52 4.72 -20.99
N GLU A 266 -24.41 5.71 -21.10
CA GLU A 266 -24.89 6.24 -22.37
C GLU A 266 -23.83 7.07 -23.08
N TYR A 267 -23.09 7.90 -22.34
CA TYR A 267 -21.99 8.70 -22.85
C TYR A 267 -20.90 7.84 -23.48
N PHE A 268 -20.44 6.80 -22.78
CA PHE A 268 -19.47 5.82 -23.28
C PHE A 268 -20.18 4.63 -23.93
N SER A 269 -20.93 4.90 -25.01
CA SER A 269 -21.79 3.88 -25.60
C SER A 269 -21.05 2.69 -26.21
N GLY A 270 -19.76 2.83 -26.53
CA GLY A 270 -18.87 1.76 -26.98
C GLY A 270 -18.58 0.70 -25.91
N GLY A 271 -18.96 0.95 -24.65
CA GLY A 271 -18.76 0.06 -23.52
C GLY A 271 -17.66 0.57 -22.58
N SER A 272 -17.66 0.04 -21.36
CA SER A 272 -16.67 0.41 -20.36
C SER A 272 -16.15 -0.82 -19.63
N CYS A 273 -14.99 -0.67 -18.98
CA CYS A 273 -14.70 -1.43 -17.78
C CYS A 273 -14.74 -0.50 -16.56
N LEU A 274 -15.81 -0.62 -15.78
CA LEU A 274 -16.02 0.05 -14.49
C LEU A 274 -16.25 -1.01 -13.40
N PRO A 275 -15.17 -1.53 -12.80
CA PRO A 275 -15.22 -2.54 -11.74
C PRO A 275 -16.14 -2.13 -10.58
N GLY A 276 -16.89 -3.09 -10.03
CA GLY A 276 -17.90 -2.88 -9.00
C GLY A 276 -19.29 -2.53 -9.52
N SER A 277 -19.48 -2.34 -10.85
CA SER A 277 -20.81 -2.00 -11.38
C SER A 277 -21.85 -3.12 -11.25
N LYS A 278 -21.40 -4.37 -11.10
CA LYS A 278 -22.26 -5.55 -10.85
C LYS A 278 -22.53 -5.82 -9.37
N ASP A 279 -21.93 -5.04 -8.47
CA ASP A 279 -22.16 -5.21 -7.03
C ASP A 279 -23.61 -4.79 -6.69
N PRO A 280 -24.45 -5.69 -6.14
CA PRO A 280 -25.82 -5.36 -5.76
C PRO A 280 -25.93 -4.18 -4.78
N ALA A 281 -24.90 -3.94 -3.95
CA ALA A 281 -24.87 -2.83 -3.01
C ALA A 281 -24.90 -1.45 -3.70
N ASN A 282 -24.42 -1.38 -4.96
CA ASN A 282 -24.39 -0.14 -5.74
C ASN A 282 -25.72 0.17 -6.44
N LYS A 283 -26.69 -0.76 -6.43
CA LYS A 283 -28.05 -0.57 -6.98
C LYS A 283 -28.08 -0.05 -8.43
N ILE A 284 -27.13 -0.49 -9.25
CA ILE A 284 -27.04 -0.12 -10.67
C ILE A 284 -27.97 -1.05 -11.47
N PRO A 285 -28.81 -0.53 -12.40
CA PRO A 285 -29.66 -1.37 -13.25
C PRO A 285 -28.84 -2.39 -14.04
N GLU A 286 -29.32 -3.62 -14.14
CA GLU A 286 -28.58 -4.76 -14.73
C GLU A 286 -28.02 -4.44 -16.13
N LYS A 287 -28.86 -3.93 -17.04
CA LYS A 287 -28.43 -3.54 -18.40
C LYS A 287 -27.35 -2.46 -18.40
N THR A 288 -27.42 -1.53 -17.46
CA THR A 288 -26.40 -0.47 -17.30
C THR A 288 -25.11 -1.08 -16.77
N ALA A 289 -25.18 -1.98 -15.78
CA ALA A 289 -24.04 -2.70 -15.24
C ALA A 289 -23.35 -3.58 -16.28
N GLU A 290 -24.11 -4.31 -17.12
CA GLU A 290 -23.58 -5.12 -18.21
C GLU A 290 -22.73 -4.29 -19.18
N LYS A 291 -23.24 -3.13 -19.59
CA LYS A 291 -22.53 -2.22 -20.50
C LYS A 291 -21.30 -1.58 -19.84
N LEU A 292 -21.39 -1.25 -18.56
CA LEU A 292 -20.28 -0.71 -17.77
C LEU A 292 -19.20 -1.75 -17.46
N CYS A 293 -19.53 -3.04 -17.55
CA CYS A 293 -18.61 -4.16 -17.33
C CYS A 293 -18.23 -4.89 -18.63
N SER A 294 -18.65 -4.39 -19.80
CA SER A 294 -18.52 -5.13 -21.06
C SER A 294 -17.07 -5.35 -21.44
N LEU A 295 -16.20 -4.37 -21.17
CA LEU A 295 -14.76 -4.40 -21.44
C LEU A 295 -13.92 -5.00 -20.30
N CYS A 296 -14.53 -5.33 -19.16
CA CYS A 296 -13.81 -5.97 -18.06
C CYS A 296 -13.41 -7.40 -18.41
N GLY A 297 -12.24 -7.81 -17.93
CA GLY A 297 -11.58 -9.04 -18.37
C GLY A 297 -11.58 -10.18 -17.34
N GLY A 298 -11.95 -9.90 -16.09
CA GLY A 298 -11.72 -10.78 -14.95
C GLY A 298 -10.23 -11.04 -14.76
N ASN A 299 -9.82 -12.28 -14.48
CA ASN A 299 -8.41 -12.65 -14.39
C ASN A 299 -7.85 -13.01 -15.78
N VAL A 300 -7.36 -12.02 -16.53
CA VAL A 300 -6.88 -12.20 -17.91
C VAL A 300 -5.58 -12.99 -18.01
N ASP A 301 -4.90 -13.19 -16.88
CA ASP A 301 -3.68 -14.01 -16.77
C ASP A 301 -4.00 -15.47 -16.36
N ALA A 302 -5.26 -15.78 -16.04
CA ALA A 302 -5.68 -17.14 -15.71
C ALA A 302 -5.72 -18.02 -16.96
N ASN A 303 -5.08 -19.19 -16.88
CA ASN A 303 -5.03 -20.18 -17.96
C ASN A 303 -5.82 -21.47 -17.62
N ASP A 304 -6.68 -21.43 -16.61
CA ASP A 304 -7.41 -22.56 -16.04
C ASP A 304 -8.92 -22.53 -16.34
N GLY A 305 -9.37 -21.59 -17.18
CA GLY A 305 -10.78 -21.39 -17.53
C GLY A 305 -11.58 -20.54 -16.53
N THR A 306 -10.98 -20.06 -15.45
CA THR A 306 -11.65 -19.22 -14.42
C THR A 306 -11.56 -17.72 -14.71
N SER A 307 -11.07 -17.32 -15.90
CA SER A 307 -10.76 -15.93 -16.22
C SER A 307 -11.95 -14.99 -16.06
N LEU A 308 -13.19 -15.45 -16.24
CA LEU A 308 -14.39 -14.62 -16.14
C LEU A 308 -15.06 -14.62 -14.75
N ASP A 309 -14.63 -15.48 -13.83
CA ASP A 309 -15.27 -15.62 -12.51
C ASP A 309 -15.21 -14.33 -11.69
N SER A 310 -14.13 -13.56 -11.89
CA SER A 310 -13.92 -12.26 -11.25
C SER A 310 -14.30 -11.06 -12.12
N LYS A 311 -14.99 -11.28 -13.25
CA LYS A 311 -15.29 -10.21 -14.21
C LYS A 311 -16.07 -9.08 -13.54
N CYS A 312 -15.46 -7.90 -13.55
CA CYS A 312 -15.98 -6.66 -12.98
C CYS A 312 -16.03 -6.61 -11.44
N ASN A 313 -15.30 -7.49 -10.73
CA ASN A 313 -15.13 -7.39 -9.28
C ASN A 313 -14.42 -6.08 -8.90
N ALA A 314 -14.77 -5.49 -7.75
CA ALA A 314 -14.23 -4.20 -7.29
C ALA A 314 -12.82 -4.27 -6.67
N ASP A 315 -12.18 -5.45 -6.70
CA ASP A 315 -10.91 -5.76 -6.06
C ASP A 315 -9.83 -6.15 -7.10
N SER A 316 -8.68 -6.65 -6.64
CA SER A 316 -7.54 -7.04 -7.49
C SER A 316 -7.72 -8.37 -8.23
N THR A 317 -8.85 -9.08 -8.07
CA THR A 317 -9.15 -10.30 -8.83
C THR A 317 -9.60 -9.98 -10.27
N GLU A 318 -10.07 -8.76 -10.52
CA GLU A 318 -10.28 -8.20 -11.85
C GLU A 318 -9.00 -7.49 -12.33
N SER A 319 -8.45 -7.96 -13.45
CA SER A 319 -7.15 -7.50 -13.98
C SER A 319 -7.18 -6.05 -14.45
N TYR A 320 -8.37 -5.53 -14.77
CA TYR A 320 -8.57 -4.14 -15.14
C TYR A 320 -9.03 -3.24 -13.99
N SER A 321 -9.03 -3.76 -12.76
CA SER A 321 -9.36 -2.98 -11.56
C SER A 321 -8.19 -2.16 -11.03
N GLY A 322 -8.53 -1.04 -10.40
CA GLY A 322 -7.53 -0.11 -9.86
C GLY A 322 -6.81 0.70 -10.93
N TYR A 323 -5.76 1.41 -10.52
CA TYR A 323 -5.04 2.33 -11.41
C TYR A 323 -4.25 1.60 -12.49
N THR A 324 -3.48 0.59 -12.08
CA THR A 324 -2.70 -0.26 -13.00
C THR A 324 -3.62 -1.01 -13.96
N GLY A 325 -4.72 -1.58 -13.46
CA GLY A 325 -5.68 -2.30 -14.29
C GLY A 325 -6.40 -1.41 -15.31
N ALA A 326 -6.83 -0.21 -14.93
CA ALA A 326 -7.46 0.71 -15.88
C ALA A 326 -6.50 1.15 -16.99
N PHE A 327 -5.21 1.35 -16.66
CA PHE A 327 -4.18 1.60 -17.67
C PHE A 327 -3.92 0.36 -18.55
N ARG A 328 -3.86 -0.84 -17.96
CA ARG A 328 -3.75 -2.11 -18.69
C ARG A 328 -4.91 -2.31 -19.69
N CYS A 329 -6.13 -1.99 -19.29
CA CYS A 329 -7.32 -2.00 -20.15
C CYS A 329 -7.15 -1.11 -21.40
N LEU A 330 -6.58 0.09 -21.23
CA LEU A 330 -6.24 0.96 -22.35
C LEU A 330 -5.15 0.34 -23.22
N VAL A 331 -4.05 -0.13 -22.62
CA VAL A 331 -2.89 -0.70 -23.30
C VAL A 331 -3.24 -1.94 -24.14
N GLN A 332 -4.12 -2.80 -23.64
CA GLN A 332 -4.55 -4.01 -24.33
C GLN A 332 -5.68 -3.76 -25.35
N GLY A 333 -6.04 -2.49 -25.59
CA GLY A 333 -6.94 -2.08 -26.68
C GLY A 333 -8.43 -2.27 -26.37
N GLN A 334 -8.76 -2.53 -25.11
CA GLN A 334 -10.15 -2.68 -24.69
C GLN A 334 -10.84 -1.32 -24.70
N GLY A 335 -10.23 -0.32 -24.05
CA GLY A 335 -10.70 1.06 -24.04
C GLY A 335 -9.87 2.01 -24.91
N ASP A 336 -10.44 3.17 -25.16
CA ASP A 336 -9.84 4.29 -25.90
C ASP A 336 -9.26 5.36 -24.96
N VAL A 337 -9.79 5.44 -23.74
CA VAL A 337 -9.36 6.35 -22.68
C VAL A 337 -9.31 5.61 -21.33
N ALA A 338 -8.31 5.90 -20.51
CA ALA A 338 -8.21 5.43 -19.12
C ALA A 338 -8.21 6.59 -18.12
N PHE A 339 -9.03 6.49 -17.09
CA PHE A 339 -9.10 7.48 -16.02
C PHE A 339 -8.32 6.99 -14.79
N VAL A 340 -7.17 7.61 -14.53
CA VAL A 340 -6.17 7.16 -13.55
C VAL A 340 -5.51 8.34 -12.83
N LYS A 341 -4.55 8.07 -11.94
CA LYS A 341 -3.66 9.10 -11.36
C LYS A 341 -2.49 9.40 -12.30
N HIS A 342 -1.96 10.61 -12.23
CA HIS A 342 -0.81 11.06 -13.04
C HIS A 342 0.44 10.15 -12.93
N VAL A 343 0.72 9.56 -11.75
CA VAL A 343 1.86 8.62 -11.58
C VAL A 343 1.65 7.24 -12.21
N THR A 344 0.45 6.90 -12.68
CA THR A 344 0.16 5.54 -13.19
C THR A 344 0.96 5.22 -14.45
N VAL A 345 1.00 6.13 -15.44
CA VAL A 345 1.73 5.88 -16.69
C VAL A 345 3.22 5.78 -16.42
N PRO A 346 3.88 6.76 -15.74
CA PRO A 346 5.30 6.65 -15.41
C PRO A 346 5.65 5.43 -14.54
N GLY A 347 4.71 4.91 -13.76
CA GLY A 347 4.89 3.73 -12.91
C GLY A 347 4.72 2.39 -13.64
N ASN A 348 4.13 2.38 -14.84
CA ASN A 348 3.85 1.18 -15.63
C ASN A 348 4.54 1.16 -17.00
N THR A 349 5.45 2.09 -17.24
CA THR A 349 6.19 2.22 -18.50
C THR A 349 7.68 2.39 -18.21
N ASP A 350 8.50 2.45 -19.26
CA ASP A 350 9.94 2.75 -19.17
C ASP A 350 10.69 1.77 -18.24
N GLY A 351 10.30 0.49 -18.29
CA GLY A 351 10.91 -0.58 -17.49
C GLY A 351 10.53 -0.61 -16.01
N LYS A 352 9.62 0.26 -15.54
CA LYS A 352 9.23 0.31 -14.12
C LYS A 352 8.24 -0.77 -13.70
N ASN A 353 7.49 -1.35 -14.64
CA ASN A 353 6.67 -2.53 -14.39
C ASN A 353 7.22 -3.73 -15.19
N PRO A 354 7.72 -4.78 -14.51
CA PRO A 354 8.30 -5.96 -15.16
C PRO A 354 7.27 -6.95 -15.72
N GLU A 355 5.97 -6.71 -15.52
CA GLU A 355 4.92 -7.59 -16.05
C GLU A 355 4.93 -7.65 -17.59
N SER A 356 4.59 -8.82 -18.14
CA SER A 356 4.65 -9.08 -19.59
C SER A 356 3.85 -8.09 -20.44
N TRP A 357 2.69 -7.63 -19.96
CA TRP A 357 1.87 -6.65 -20.67
C TRP A 357 2.46 -5.22 -20.65
N ALA A 358 3.36 -4.92 -19.72
CA ALA A 358 3.92 -3.60 -19.47
C ALA A 358 5.41 -3.46 -19.82
N ALA A 359 6.13 -4.59 -19.95
CA ALA A 359 7.59 -4.64 -20.02
C ALA A 359 8.22 -3.77 -21.13
N ASN A 360 7.51 -3.60 -22.25
CA ASN A 360 8.01 -2.87 -23.42
C ASN A 360 7.27 -1.54 -23.68
N LEU A 361 6.45 -1.08 -22.73
CA LEU A 361 5.71 0.16 -22.90
C LEU A 361 6.61 1.36 -22.66
N LYS A 362 6.42 2.41 -23.45
CA LYS A 362 7.08 3.69 -23.24
C LYS A 362 6.07 4.75 -22.84
N SER A 363 6.44 5.61 -21.89
CA SER A 363 5.56 6.71 -21.47
C SER A 363 5.23 7.67 -22.62
N GLU A 364 6.15 7.84 -23.57
CA GLU A 364 6.00 8.70 -24.75
C GLU A 364 4.91 8.27 -25.74
N ASP A 365 4.38 7.04 -25.61
CA ASP A 365 3.31 6.50 -26.45
C ASP A 365 1.90 6.89 -25.94
N TYR A 366 1.84 7.64 -24.85
CA TYR A 366 0.61 8.07 -24.19
C TYR A 366 0.59 9.58 -23.97
N GLU A 367 -0.61 10.14 -23.92
CA GLU A 367 -0.85 11.56 -23.68
C GLU A 367 -2.02 11.74 -22.71
N LEU A 368 -2.09 12.90 -22.08
CA LEU A 368 -3.22 13.34 -21.27
C LEU A 368 -4.23 14.08 -22.15
N LEU A 369 -5.51 13.81 -21.96
CA LEU A 369 -6.61 14.58 -22.55
C LEU A 369 -7.04 15.68 -21.58
N CYS A 370 -6.92 16.93 -21.99
CA CYS A 370 -7.13 18.08 -21.09
C CYS A 370 -8.60 18.52 -21.07
N PRO A 371 -9.16 18.92 -19.90
CA PRO A 371 -10.54 19.39 -19.84
C PRO A 371 -10.81 20.61 -20.73
N ASP A 372 -9.88 21.55 -20.81
CA ASP A 372 -9.93 22.73 -21.68
C ASP A 372 -9.74 22.42 -23.18
N GLY A 373 -9.50 21.14 -23.52
CA GLY A 373 -9.29 20.66 -24.87
C GLY A 373 -7.81 20.52 -25.22
N GLY A 374 -7.55 19.78 -26.29
CA GLY A 374 -6.21 19.39 -26.67
C GLY A 374 -5.66 18.23 -25.84
N ARG A 375 -4.36 18.00 -26.01
CA ARG A 375 -3.61 16.97 -25.30
C ARG A 375 -2.30 17.53 -24.79
N ALA A 376 -1.79 16.91 -23.73
CA ALA A 376 -0.48 17.23 -23.18
C ALA A 376 0.33 15.96 -22.94
N PRO A 377 1.67 16.04 -22.95
CA PRO A 377 2.54 14.98 -22.44
C PRO A 377 2.21 14.57 -21.01
N VAL A 378 2.49 13.32 -20.64
CA VAL A 378 2.12 12.74 -19.33
C VAL A 378 2.78 13.40 -18.12
N ASP A 379 3.89 14.11 -18.31
CA ASP A 379 4.60 14.88 -17.29
C ASP A 379 3.99 16.28 -17.07
N GLN A 380 3.09 16.76 -17.95
CA GLN A 380 2.41 18.06 -17.81
C GLN A 380 1.07 17.96 -17.06
N TYR A 381 0.93 16.97 -16.17
CA TYR A 381 -0.30 16.70 -15.42
C TYR A 381 -0.76 17.89 -14.58
N GLU A 382 0.14 18.73 -14.06
CA GLU A 382 -0.24 19.93 -13.29
C GLU A 382 -1.06 20.93 -14.10
N LYS A 383 -0.85 20.97 -15.42
CA LYS A 383 -1.61 21.83 -16.34
C LYS A 383 -2.80 21.10 -16.97
N CYS A 384 -2.68 19.78 -17.14
CA CYS A 384 -3.65 18.94 -17.81
C CYS A 384 -4.16 17.82 -16.88
N HIS A 385 -5.15 18.13 -16.05
CA HIS A 385 -5.78 17.19 -15.12
C HIS A 385 -7.27 17.47 -14.95
N LEU A 386 -8.01 16.46 -14.48
CA LEU A 386 -9.44 16.53 -14.18
C LEU A 386 -9.71 17.16 -12.82
N ALA A 387 -8.93 16.75 -11.82
CA ALA A 387 -9.04 17.24 -10.46
C ALA A 387 -7.74 17.01 -9.68
N HIS A 388 -7.41 17.94 -8.79
CA HIS A 388 -6.45 17.72 -7.71
C HIS A 388 -7.20 17.16 -6.51
N VAL A 389 -6.78 15.99 -6.03
CA VAL A 389 -7.63 15.14 -5.18
C VAL A 389 -6.88 14.58 -3.97
N PRO A 390 -7.61 14.28 -2.88
CA PRO A 390 -7.01 13.72 -1.69
C PRO A 390 -6.44 12.31 -1.95
N PRO A 391 -5.46 11.90 -1.13
CA PRO A 391 -4.80 10.61 -1.26
C PRO A 391 -5.69 9.49 -0.73
N HIS A 392 -5.22 8.26 -0.85
CA HIS A 392 -5.85 7.13 -0.18
C HIS A 392 -5.63 7.26 1.33
N MET A 393 -6.63 6.90 2.12
CA MET A 393 -6.63 7.12 3.56
C MET A 393 -7.07 5.88 4.30
N VAL A 394 -6.44 5.62 5.45
CA VAL A 394 -6.96 4.64 6.40
C VAL A 394 -8.05 5.30 7.22
N VAL A 395 -9.23 4.68 7.26
CA VAL A 395 -10.36 5.14 8.06
C VAL A 395 -10.60 4.19 9.23
N THR A 396 -11.19 4.72 10.31
CA THR A 396 -11.61 3.95 11.49
C THR A 396 -12.99 4.43 11.98
N SER A 397 -13.59 3.73 12.94
CA SER A 397 -14.86 4.13 13.55
C SER A 397 -14.73 5.48 14.26
N ASN A 398 -15.68 6.38 14.02
CA ASN A 398 -15.74 7.66 14.71
C ASN A 398 -16.04 7.49 16.22
N SER A 399 -16.58 6.34 16.63
CA SER A 399 -16.88 6.00 18.03
C SER A 399 -15.64 5.63 18.86
N LYS A 400 -14.45 5.46 18.25
CA LYS A 400 -13.20 5.20 18.99
C LYS A 400 -12.71 6.43 19.72
N THR A 401 -12.19 6.22 20.93
CA THR A 401 -11.53 7.25 21.75
C THR A 401 -10.24 7.75 21.09
N ASP A 402 -9.80 8.95 21.45
CA ASP A 402 -8.56 9.52 20.90
C ASP A 402 -7.34 8.64 21.19
N GLY A 403 -7.27 8.04 22.39
CA GLY A 403 -6.21 7.10 22.74
C GLY A 403 -6.18 5.85 21.86
N GLU A 404 -7.34 5.26 21.53
CA GLU A 404 -7.40 4.12 20.59
C GLU A 404 -6.99 4.53 19.18
N VAL A 405 -7.39 5.73 18.74
CA VAL A 405 -7.01 6.25 17.42
C VAL A 405 -5.49 6.49 17.37
N ASP A 406 -4.90 7.05 18.42
CA ASP A 406 -3.47 7.33 18.48
C ASP A 406 -2.63 6.04 18.55
N GLU A 407 -3.11 5.00 19.23
CA GLU A 407 -2.49 3.66 19.18
C GLU A 407 -2.44 3.13 17.74
N ILE A 408 -3.55 3.22 17.00
CA ILE A 408 -3.62 2.80 15.59
C ILE A 408 -2.70 3.65 14.71
N ARG A 409 -2.71 4.98 14.89
CA ARG A 409 -1.84 5.89 14.13
C ARG A 409 -0.37 5.56 14.34
N ASN A 410 0.04 5.40 15.60
CA ASN A 410 1.42 5.09 15.96
C ASN A 410 1.88 3.77 15.35
N ALA A 411 1.05 2.73 15.36
CA ALA A 411 1.35 1.46 14.70
C ALA A 411 1.55 1.64 13.19
N LEU A 412 0.61 2.28 12.50
CA LEU A 412 0.63 2.42 11.05
C LEU A 412 1.77 3.33 10.56
N VAL A 413 2.04 4.44 11.24
CA VAL A 413 3.19 5.30 10.91
C VAL A 413 4.51 4.57 11.17
N SER A 414 4.61 3.80 12.26
CA SER A 414 5.80 2.99 12.53
C SER A 414 6.01 1.90 11.47
N ILE A 415 4.94 1.25 11.01
CA ILE A 415 4.94 0.30 9.88
C ILE A 415 5.43 0.99 8.61
N GLY A 416 4.85 2.15 8.30
CA GLY A 416 5.21 2.97 7.15
C GLY A 416 6.70 3.30 7.14
N LYS A 417 7.22 3.81 8.25
CA LYS A 417 8.65 4.14 8.38
C LYS A 417 9.54 2.90 8.29
N GLN A 418 9.27 1.87 9.09
CA GLN A 418 10.11 0.67 9.20
C GLN A 418 10.30 -0.03 7.84
N PHE A 419 9.23 -0.16 7.06
CA PHE A 419 9.27 -0.90 5.80
C PHE A 419 9.49 0.00 4.57
N THR A 420 9.51 1.32 4.73
CA THR A 420 10.07 2.23 3.73
C THR A 420 11.59 2.25 3.83
N ASP A 421 12.14 2.39 5.04
CA ASP A 421 13.58 2.40 5.29
C ASP A 421 14.23 1.03 5.00
N ARG A 422 13.47 -0.06 5.20
CA ARG A 422 13.91 -1.45 5.01
C ARG A 422 12.90 -2.26 4.20
N SER A 423 12.68 -1.83 2.95
CA SER A 423 11.79 -2.52 2.01
C SER A 423 12.25 -3.95 1.66
N ASP A 424 13.51 -4.27 1.93
CA ASP A 424 14.09 -5.61 1.82
C ASP A 424 13.53 -6.60 2.86
N LEU A 425 13.10 -6.09 4.03
CA LEU A 425 12.51 -6.93 5.09
C LEU A 425 11.05 -7.27 4.82
N PHE A 426 10.28 -6.28 4.36
CA PHE A 426 8.92 -6.46 3.90
C PHE A 426 8.58 -5.33 2.95
N LYS A 427 8.08 -5.67 1.77
CA LYS A 427 7.67 -4.68 0.77
C LYS A 427 6.26 -4.19 1.07
N LEU A 428 6.15 -3.18 1.94
CA LEU A 428 4.87 -2.58 2.33
C LEU A 428 4.16 -1.98 1.11
N PHE A 429 4.86 -1.06 0.43
CA PHE A 429 4.42 -0.46 -0.83
C PHE A 429 5.02 -1.23 -2.00
N GLY A 430 4.14 -1.64 -2.90
CA GLY A 430 4.49 -2.41 -4.08
C GLY A 430 3.84 -3.78 -4.09
N SER A 431 4.09 -4.47 -5.21
CA SER A 431 3.50 -5.76 -5.48
C SER A 431 3.86 -6.83 -4.45
N PHE A 432 2.91 -7.69 -4.13
CA PHE A 432 3.06 -8.86 -3.28
C PHE A 432 2.58 -10.10 -4.06
N ASN A 433 3.43 -11.12 -4.19
CA ASN A 433 3.15 -12.31 -5.02
C ASN A 433 2.67 -11.98 -6.46
N GLY A 434 3.23 -10.91 -7.05
CA GLY A 434 2.84 -10.42 -8.38
C GLY A 434 1.54 -9.61 -8.42
N LYS A 435 0.78 -9.52 -7.33
CA LYS A 435 -0.45 -8.74 -7.21
C LYS A 435 -0.16 -7.31 -6.76
N LYS A 436 -0.91 -6.35 -7.27
CA LYS A 436 -0.70 -4.90 -7.09
C LYS A 436 -1.69 -4.29 -6.11
N ASP A 437 -1.31 -3.17 -5.51
CA ASP A 437 -2.19 -2.28 -4.75
C ASP A 437 -2.94 -2.98 -3.59
N LEU A 438 -2.30 -3.98 -2.97
CA LEU A 438 -2.81 -4.71 -1.81
C LEU A 438 -2.48 -3.96 -0.51
N LEU A 439 -3.50 -3.70 0.33
CA LEU A 439 -3.51 -2.87 1.55
C LEU A 439 -3.24 -1.39 1.33
N PHE A 440 -2.17 -1.09 0.59
CA PHE A 440 -1.72 0.24 0.22
C PHE A 440 -1.34 0.26 -1.24
N LYS A 441 -1.37 1.44 -1.87
CA LYS A 441 -0.98 1.58 -3.27
C LYS A 441 0.50 1.31 -3.48
N ASP A 442 0.81 0.68 -4.61
CA ASP A 442 2.18 0.34 -4.99
C ASP A 442 3.07 1.57 -5.16
N SER A 443 2.46 2.70 -5.52
CA SER A 443 3.15 3.98 -5.70
C SER A 443 3.29 4.80 -4.42
N ALA A 444 2.75 4.33 -3.30
CA ALA A 444 2.91 5.04 -2.03
C ALA A 444 4.36 4.97 -1.58
N THR A 445 4.81 6.04 -0.94
CA THR A 445 6.18 6.21 -0.45
C THR A 445 6.23 6.45 1.06
N GLY A 446 5.07 6.44 1.73
CA GLY A 446 4.97 6.68 3.16
C GLY A 446 3.54 6.71 3.67
N LEU A 447 3.40 6.70 4.99
CA LEU A 447 2.16 6.90 5.72
C LEU A 447 2.35 8.07 6.69
N VAL A 448 1.39 8.99 6.73
CA VAL A 448 1.40 10.14 7.65
C VAL A 448 0.08 10.24 8.41
N SER A 449 0.14 10.64 9.67
CA SER A 449 -1.03 10.86 10.50
C SER A 449 -1.85 12.06 10.04
N LEU A 450 -3.16 11.90 10.02
CA LEU A 450 -4.11 12.99 9.76
C LEU A 450 -4.61 13.56 11.09
N ASN A 451 -4.34 14.84 11.31
CA ASN A 451 -4.82 15.59 12.48
C ASN A 451 -6.00 16.50 12.11
N GLU A 452 -5.99 17.06 10.89
CA GLU A 452 -7.03 17.96 10.40
C GLU A 452 -7.33 17.67 8.93
N GLU A 453 -8.49 18.13 8.48
CA GLU A 453 -8.90 18.06 7.08
C GLU A 453 -8.10 19.07 6.23
N SER A 454 -7.39 18.55 5.23
CA SER A 454 -6.61 19.34 4.29
C SER A 454 -7.48 20.21 3.36
N PRO A 455 -6.96 21.33 2.83
CA PRO A 455 -7.66 22.13 1.82
C PRO A 455 -8.09 21.34 0.58
N VAL A 456 -7.29 20.34 0.19
CA VAL A 456 -7.59 19.45 -0.94
C VAL A 456 -8.83 18.60 -0.65
N GLN A 457 -8.98 18.09 0.58
CA GLN A 457 -10.18 17.34 0.99
C GLN A 457 -11.43 18.23 0.95
N LYS A 458 -11.34 19.47 1.45
CA LYS A 458 -12.46 20.43 1.41
C LYS A 458 -12.93 20.71 -0.01
N LYS A 459 -12.00 21.03 -0.91
CA LYS A 459 -12.30 21.25 -2.34
C LYS A 459 -12.86 20.00 -3.02
N TYR A 460 -12.40 18.82 -2.62
CA TYR A 460 -12.93 17.56 -3.13
C TYR A 460 -14.35 17.26 -2.63
N ALA A 461 -14.70 17.66 -1.40
CA ALA A 461 -16.06 17.55 -0.89
C ALA A 461 -17.06 18.39 -1.71
N GLU A 462 -16.65 19.57 -2.18
CA GLU A 462 -17.44 20.40 -3.11
C GLU A 462 -17.69 19.66 -4.44
N LEU A 463 -16.66 19.04 -5.02
CA LEU A 463 -16.80 18.20 -6.21
C LEU A 463 -17.79 17.07 -5.98
N LEU A 464 -17.66 16.34 -4.87
CA LEU A 464 -18.56 15.25 -4.52
C LEU A 464 -20.01 15.71 -4.31
N SER A 465 -20.23 16.94 -3.82
CA SER A 465 -21.59 17.47 -3.66
C SER A 465 -22.35 17.55 -4.99
N VAL A 466 -21.64 17.82 -6.09
CA VAL A 466 -22.20 17.84 -7.46
C VAL A 466 -22.48 16.40 -7.92
N ILE A 467 -21.54 15.48 -7.71
CA ILE A 467 -21.69 14.07 -8.11
C ILE A 467 -22.85 13.38 -7.38
N ASN A 468 -23.01 13.69 -6.09
CA ASN A 468 -24.00 13.07 -5.24
C ASN A 468 -25.39 13.70 -5.37
N ALA A 469 -25.57 14.74 -6.20
CA ALA A 469 -26.87 15.40 -6.40
C ALA A 469 -27.97 14.44 -6.89
N CYS A 470 -27.61 13.41 -7.67
CA CYS A 470 -28.53 12.37 -8.15
C CYS A 470 -28.63 11.14 -7.22
N GLN A 471 -27.92 11.09 -6.10
CA GLN A 471 -28.05 9.97 -5.17
C GLN A 471 -29.32 10.15 -4.32
N PRO A 472 -30.11 9.09 -4.10
CA PRO A 472 -31.26 9.18 -3.20
C PRO A 472 -30.76 9.62 -1.82
N LYS A 473 -31.39 10.67 -1.26
CA LYS A 473 -31.13 11.09 0.11
C LYS A 473 -31.44 9.89 1.02
N ALA A 474 -30.44 9.48 1.80
CA ALA A 474 -30.52 8.36 2.72
C ALA A 474 -31.59 8.57 3.80
#